data_AF-A0A7G6WXQ6-F1
#
_entry.id   AF-A0A7G6WXQ6-F1
#
_cell.length_a   1.000
_cell.length_b   1.000
_cell.length_c   1.000
_cell.angle_alpha   90.00
_cell.angle_beta   90.00
_cell.angle_gamma   90.00
#
_symmetry.space_group_name_H-M   'P 1'
#
loop_
_entity.id
_entity.type
_entity.pdbx_description
1 polymer ?
#
loop_
_entity_poly.entity_id
_entity_poly.type
_entity_poly.pdbx_seq_one_letter_code
_entity_poly.pdbx_strand_id
1 'polypeptide(L)'
;MGSNRRYPREPPPDSRRRHCWVLATAHERGPWPGLILEWRRNNSDDWMARVVYVPNPKEAKSVEAWFAAGLLRPLEPPRAPSRVPPGQVDFR
;
A
#
# COMPACT_ATOMS: atom_id res chain seq x y z
N MET A 1 -17.00 17.30 -33.53
CA MET A 1 -16.27 16.08 -33.12
C MET A 1 -15.46 16.40 -31.87
N GLY A 2 -16.02 16.17 -30.67
CA GLY A 2 -15.31 16.45 -29.41
C GLY A 2 -14.24 15.40 -29.19
N SER A 3 -12.97 15.80 -29.08
CA SER A 3 -11.89 14.85 -28.83
C SER A 3 -12.11 14.21 -27.46
N ASN A 4 -12.29 12.89 -27.43
CA ASN A 4 -12.20 12.04 -26.25
C ASN A 4 -10.75 12.03 -25.72
N ARG A 5 -10.23 13.19 -25.32
CA ARG A 5 -9.03 13.26 -24.47
C ARG A 5 -9.45 12.76 -23.10
N ARG A 6 -9.47 11.44 -22.94
CA ARG A 6 -9.39 10.82 -21.62
C ARG A 6 -8.03 11.26 -21.08
N TYR A 7 -8.02 12.26 -20.20
CA TYR A 7 -6.85 12.54 -19.40
C TYR A 7 -6.41 11.21 -18.76
N PRO A 8 -5.11 10.88 -18.79
CA PRO A 8 -4.62 9.69 -18.11
C PRO A 8 -5.07 9.80 -16.65
N ARG A 9 -5.98 8.92 -16.22
CA ARG A 9 -6.31 8.82 -14.80
C ARG A 9 -5.03 8.36 -14.12
N GLU A 10 -4.53 9.18 -13.21
CA GLU A 10 -3.36 8.82 -12.43
C GLU A 10 -3.62 7.47 -11.76
N PRO A 11 -2.72 6.48 -11.93
CA PRO A 11 -2.94 5.13 -11.44
C PRO A 11 -3.04 5.10 -9.91
N PRO A 12 -3.69 4.08 -9.33
CA PRO A 12 -3.68 3.91 -7.88
C PRO A 12 -2.24 3.70 -7.37
N PRO A 13 -1.95 4.10 -6.12
CA PRO A 13 -0.66 3.85 -5.49
C PRO A 13 -0.33 2.35 -5.52
N ASP A 14 0.78 2.01 -6.19
CA ASP A 14 1.39 0.68 -6.24
C ASP A 14 0.41 -0.51 -6.35
N SER A 15 -0.37 -0.55 -7.43
CA SER A 15 -1.38 -1.60 -7.69
C SER A 15 -0.89 -3.05 -7.63
N ARG A 16 0.43 -3.27 -7.68
CA ARG A 16 1.05 -4.59 -7.61
C ARG A 16 1.36 -5.01 -6.17
N ARG A 17 1.52 -4.08 -5.23
CA ARG A 17 1.76 -4.36 -3.82
C ARG A 17 0.46 -4.36 -3.04
N ARG A 18 -0.01 -5.55 -2.69
CA ARG A 18 -1.25 -5.72 -1.91
C ARG A 18 -1.02 -5.75 -0.40
N HIS A 19 0.18 -6.10 0.07
CA HIS A 19 0.49 -6.08 1.50
C HIS A 19 0.80 -4.67 1.96
N CYS A 20 0.15 -4.24 3.03
CA CYS A 20 0.35 -2.92 3.61
C CYS A 20 0.31 -2.97 5.14
N TRP A 21 0.82 -1.91 5.76
CA TRP A 21 0.59 -1.55 7.14
C TRP A 21 -0.57 -0.55 7.21
N VAL A 22 -1.60 -0.87 8.00
CA VAL A 22 -2.65 0.06 8.39
C VAL A 22 -2.12 0.89 9.56
N LEU A 23 -1.95 2.19 9.36
CA LEU A 23 -1.29 3.06 10.34
C LEU A 23 -2.22 3.54 11.45
N ALA A 24 -3.51 3.72 11.14
CA ALA A 24 -4.53 4.11 12.10
C ALA A 24 -5.93 3.74 11.58
N THR A 25 -6.85 3.53 12.51
CA THR A 25 -8.29 3.48 12.26
C THR A 25 -8.95 4.77 12.80
N ALA A 26 -10.27 4.85 12.73
CA ALA A 26 -11.00 5.94 13.38
C ALA A 26 -10.86 5.95 14.92
N HIS A 27 -10.52 4.81 15.53
CA HIS A 27 -10.53 4.63 16.99
C HIS A 27 -9.14 4.35 17.57
N GLU A 28 -8.23 3.78 16.80
CA GLU A 28 -6.97 3.23 17.29
C GLU A 28 -5.79 3.60 16.37
N ARG A 29 -4.57 3.60 16.92
CA ARG A 29 -3.33 3.73 16.15
C ARG A 29 -2.63 2.38 16.01
N GLY A 30 -2.17 2.06 14.81
CA GLY A 30 -1.44 0.84 14.47
C GLY A 30 0.08 0.97 14.69
N PRO A 31 0.92 0.23 13.92
CA PRO A 31 0.61 -0.38 12.63
C PRO A 31 0.10 -1.83 12.72
N TRP A 32 -0.89 -2.17 11.88
CA TRP A 32 -1.37 -3.55 11.71
C TRP A 32 -1.10 -4.08 10.31
N PRO A 33 -0.76 -5.38 10.16
CA PRO A 33 -0.62 -5.98 8.85
C PRO A 33 -1.99 -6.09 8.17
N GLY A 34 -2.05 -5.71 6.90
CA GLY A 34 -3.27 -5.74 6.10
C GLY A 34 -3.02 -6.11 4.65
N LEU A 35 -4.10 -6.50 3.98
CA LEU A 35 -4.14 -6.85 2.57
C LEU A 35 -5.14 -5.95 1.83
N ILE A 36 -4.65 -5.24 0.82
CA ILE A 36 -5.47 -4.42 -0.08
C ILE A 36 -6.21 -5.34 -1.03
N LEU A 37 -7.54 -5.23 -1.01
CA LEU A 37 -8.47 -5.95 -1.87
C LEU A 37 -8.73 -5.18 -3.17
N GLU A 38 -8.93 -3.85 -3.06
CA GLU A 38 -9.22 -2.98 -4.19
C GLU A 38 -8.91 -1.51 -3.90
N TRP A 39 -8.79 -0.73 -4.97
CA TRP A 39 -8.62 0.72 -4.95
C TRP A 39 -9.81 1.41 -5.61
N ARG A 40 -10.22 2.56 -5.08
CA ARG A 40 -11.20 3.46 -5.70
C ARG A 40 -10.86 4.92 -5.43
N ARG A 41 -11.47 5.83 -6.18
CA ARG A 41 -11.47 7.25 -5.85
C ARG A 41 -12.72 7.62 -5.04
N ASN A 42 -12.58 8.55 -4.08
CA ASN A 42 -13.71 9.14 -3.37
C ASN A 42 -14.32 10.31 -4.19
N ASN A 43 -15.32 11.00 -3.63
CA ASN A 43 -15.95 12.16 -4.28
C ASN A 43 -15.01 13.37 -4.45
N SER A 44 -13.94 13.44 -3.66
CA SER A 44 -12.87 14.45 -3.76
C SER A 44 -11.74 14.02 -4.70
N ASP A 45 -11.91 12.91 -5.42
CA ASP A 45 -10.92 12.28 -6.30
C ASP A 45 -9.68 11.70 -5.57
N ASP A 46 -9.70 11.58 -4.24
CA ASP A 46 -8.61 10.95 -3.48
C ASP A 46 -8.66 9.43 -3.56
N TRP A 47 -7.49 8.80 -3.52
CA TRP A 47 -7.37 7.35 -3.46
C TRP A 47 -7.75 6.76 -2.11
N MET A 48 -8.63 5.77 -2.18
CA MET A 48 -9.06 4.92 -1.07
C MET A 48 -8.75 3.46 -1.40
N ALA A 49 -8.36 2.68 -0.41
CA ALA A 49 -8.19 1.23 -0.54
C ALA A 49 -9.09 0.49 0.44
N ARG A 50 -9.71 -0.60 -0.04
CA ARG A 50 -10.42 -1.55 0.81
C ARG A 50 -9.40 -2.55 1.33
N VAL A 51 -9.28 -2.65 2.64
CA VAL A 51 -8.24 -3.45 3.30
C VAL A 51 -8.89 -4.39 4.30
N VAL A 52 -8.43 -5.64 4.29
CA VAL A 52 -8.65 -6.58 5.39
C VAL A 52 -7.42 -6.59 6.30
N TYR A 53 -7.61 -6.45 7.60
CA TYR A 53 -6.52 -6.42 8.59
C TYR A 53 -6.96 -7.05 9.92
N VAL A 54 -5.98 -7.37 10.78
CA VAL A 54 -6.21 -7.96 12.10
C VAL A 54 -5.68 -7.01 13.18
N PRO A 55 -6.55 -6.26 13.89
CA PRO A 55 -6.11 -5.29 14.89
C PRO A 55 -5.55 -5.95 16.16
N ASN A 56 -6.12 -7.08 16.56
CA ASN A 56 -5.68 -7.86 17.71
C ASN A 56 -5.37 -9.31 17.27
N PRO A 57 -4.10 -9.72 17.16
CA PRO A 57 -3.75 -11.08 16.72
C PRO A 57 -4.17 -12.18 17.70
N LYS A 58 -4.50 -11.83 18.95
CA LYS A 58 -5.06 -12.79 19.92
C LYS A 58 -6.53 -13.09 19.67
N GLU A 59 -7.22 -12.22 18.94
CA GLU A 59 -8.59 -12.43 18.51
C GLU A 59 -8.56 -12.97 17.09
N ALA A 60 -9.18 -14.12 16.85
CA ALA A 60 -9.32 -14.71 15.51
C ALA A 60 -10.35 -13.94 14.66
N LYS A 61 -10.24 -12.62 14.60
CA LYS A 61 -11.16 -11.69 13.92
C LYS A 61 -10.39 -10.81 12.95
N SER A 62 -10.91 -10.72 11.74
CA SER A 62 -10.45 -9.76 10.74
C SER A 62 -11.49 -8.66 10.57
N VAL A 63 -11.02 -7.48 10.20
CA VAL A 63 -11.85 -6.31 9.91
C VAL A 63 -11.61 -5.92 8.45
N GLU A 64 -12.69 -5.74 7.69
CA GLU A 64 -12.67 -5.18 6.35
C GLU A 64 -13.15 -3.72 6.41
N ALA A 65 -12.32 -2.78 5.94
CA ALA A 65 -12.66 -1.37 5.95
C ALA A 65 -11.99 -0.60 4.81
N TRP A 66 -12.52 0.59 4.53
CA TRP A 66 -11.93 1.54 3.57
C TRP A 66 -10.99 2.51 4.29
N PHE A 67 -9.78 2.67 3.75
CA PHE A 67 -8.77 3.60 4.26
C PHE A 67 -8.35 4.59 3.17
N ALA A 68 -8.06 5.83 3.58
CA ALA A 68 -7.35 6.78 2.74
C ALA A 68 -5.93 6.27 2.48
N ALA A 69 -5.40 6.50 1.27
CA ALA A 69 -4.07 6.03 0.89
C ALA A 69 -2.97 6.47 1.88
N GLY A 70 -3.07 7.68 2.44
CA GLY A 70 -2.10 8.19 3.43
C GLY A 70 -2.11 7.48 4.78
N LEU A 71 -3.13 6.65 5.07
CA LEU A 71 -3.19 5.80 6.27
C LEU A 71 -2.61 4.40 6.02
N LEU A 72 -2.13 4.14 4.80
CA LEU A 72 -1.53 2.87 4.42
C LEU A 72 -0.07 3.08 4.06
N ARG A 73 0.77 2.16 4.49
CA ARG A 73 2.17 2.10 4.08
C ARG A 73 2.44 0.76 3.41
N PRO A 74 3.01 0.71 2.20
CA PRO A 74 3.40 -0.56 1.59
C PRO A 74 4.30 -1.37 2.52
N LEU A 75 4.12 -2.69 2.55
CA LEU A 75 5.13 -3.57 3.14
C LEU A 75 6.39 -3.44 2.27
N GLU A 76 7.46 -2.89 2.82
CA GLU A 76 8.74 -2.79 2.11
C GLU A 76 9.12 -4.20 1.63
N PRO A 77 9.40 -4.41 0.32
CA PRO A 77 9.96 -5.68 -0.09
C PRO A 77 11.27 -5.90 0.67
N PRO A 78 11.63 -7.15 1.02
CA PRO A 78 12.92 -7.42 1.63
C PRO A 78 13.98 -6.76 0.76
N ARG A 79 14.79 -5.89 1.37
CA ARG A 79 15.91 -5.22 0.69
C ARG A 79 16.72 -6.33 0.03
N ALA A 80 16.75 -6.36 -1.30
CA ALA A 80 17.62 -7.29 -1.99
C ALA A 80 19.03 -7.09 -1.43
N PRO A 81 19.77 -8.17 -1.09
CA PRO A 81 21.16 -8.00 -0.69
C PRO A 81 21.82 -7.18 -1.80
N SER A 82 22.53 -6.12 -1.41
CA SER A 82 23.29 -5.32 -2.35
C SER A 82 24.11 -6.29 -3.19
N ARG A 83 23.82 -6.40 -4.50
CA ARG A 83 24.71 -7.11 -5.41
C ARG A 83 26.01 -6.33 -5.38
N VAL A 84 26.93 -6.70 -4.49
CA VAL A 84 28.33 -6.33 -4.63
C VAL A 84 28.70 -6.82 -6.03
N PRO A 85 29.08 -5.93 -6.96
CA PRO A 85 29.54 -6.37 -8.27
C PRO A 85 30.70 -7.33 -8.05
N PRO A 86 30.70 -8.54 -8.63
CA PRO A 86 31.88 -9.39 -8.60
C PRO A 86 32.97 -8.65 -9.40
N GLY A 87 33.95 -8.05 -8.71
CA GLY A 87 35.13 -7.50 -9.38
C GLY A 87 35.80 -6.27 -8.79
N GLN A 88 35.26 -5.57 -7.79
CA GLN A 88 36.02 -4.47 -7.16
C GLN A 88 36.78 -4.98 -5.93
N VAL A 89 37.88 -5.69 -6.20
CA VAL A 89 38.94 -5.90 -5.22
C VAL A 89 39.90 -4.73 -5.41
N ASP A 90 39.73 -3.66 -4.62
CA ASP A 90 40.69 -2.58 -4.58
C ASP A 90 41.94 -3.10 -3.85
N PHE A 91 42.93 -3.56 -4.61
CA PHE A 91 44.30 -3.69 -4.12
C PHE A 91 44.93 -2.29 -4.15
N ARG A 92 44.95 -1.63 -2.99
CA ARG A 92 45.89 -0.54 -2.71
C ARG A 92 46.77 -0.93 -1.54
#